data_AF-A0A0N0A6K7-F1
#
_entry.id   AF-A0A0N0A6K7-F1
#
_cell.length_a   1.000
_cell.length_b   1.000
_cell.length_c   1.000
_cell.angle_alpha   90.00
_cell.angle_beta   90.00
_cell.angle_gamma   90.00
#
_symmetry.space_group_name_H-M   'P 1'
#
loop_
_entity.id
_entity.type
_entity.pdbx_description
1 polymer ?
#
loop_
_entity_poly.entity_id
_entity_poly.type
_entity_poly.pdbx_seq_one_letter_code
_entity_poly.pdbx_strand_id
1 'polypeptide(L)'
;MHTQITYLASSYFHQDYDLEADSPLGVVELFRESEEPATAQALAAEITTLLASPDATEDRLAEIWLDEAQAAYDPRRDGVSVRDWLSQVAGALS
;
A
#
# COMPACT_ATOMS: atom_id res chain seq x y z
N MET A 1 -3.13 11.03 -9.57
CA MET A 1 -1.83 10.41 -9.26
C MET A 1 -1.76 10.28 -7.75
N HIS A 2 -1.55 9.07 -7.24
CA HIS A 2 -1.60 8.79 -5.81
C HIS A 2 -0.20 8.82 -5.19
N THR A 3 0.27 10.00 -4.79
CA THR A 3 1.70 10.23 -4.51
C THR A 3 2.24 9.33 -3.40
N GLN A 4 1.52 9.16 -2.30
CA GLN A 4 2.01 8.36 -1.17
C GLN A 4 1.86 6.88 -1.44
N ILE A 5 0.77 6.46 -2.09
CA ILE A 5 0.59 5.06 -2.52
C ILE A 5 1.72 4.67 -3.47
N THR A 6 2.04 5.51 -4.47
CA THR A 6 3.18 5.29 -5.36
C THR A 6 4.50 5.23 -4.60
N TYR A 7 4.70 6.08 -3.59
CA TYR A 7 5.92 6.05 -2.80
C TYR A 7 6.11 4.73 -2.05
N LEU A 8 5.09 4.28 -1.29
CA LEU A 8 5.12 2.99 -0.61
C LEU A 8 5.32 1.84 -1.61
N ALA A 9 4.51 1.79 -2.66
CA ALA A 9 4.53 0.71 -3.65
C ALA A 9 5.89 0.56 -4.33
N SER A 10 6.44 1.65 -4.88
CA SER A 10 7.66 1.61 -5.68
C SER A 10 8.95 1.57 -4.85
N SER A 11 8.93 2.11 -3.62
CA SER A 11 10.16 2.25 -2.80
C SER A 11 10.28 1.19 -1.71
N TYR A 12 9.18 0.63 -1.23
CA TYR A 12 9.18 -0.38 -0.16
C TYR A 12 8.68 -1.74 -0.66
N PHE A 13 7.76 -1.78 -1.63
CA PHE A 13 7.36 -3.02 -2.31
C PHE A 13 8.10 -3.21 -3.64
N HIS A 14 9.43 -2.98 -3.65
CA HIS A 14 10.29 -3.35 -4.78
C HIS A 14 10.48 -4.88 -4.86
N GLN A 15 11.21 -5.36 -5.87
CA GLN A 15 11.32 -6.81 -6.18
C GLN A 15 11.89 -7.68 -5.05
N ASP A 16 12.60 -7.08 -4.10
CA ASP A 16 13.29 -7.77 -3.00
C ASP A 16 12.66 -7.43 -1.62
N TYR A 17 11.43 -6.91 -1.59
CA TYR A 17 10.76 -6.47 -0.35
C TYR A 17 10.68 -7.60 0.70
N ASP A 18 10.60 -8.86 0.26
CA ASP A 18 10.50 -10.06 1.09
C ASP A 18 11.82 -10.43 1.78
N LEU A 19 12.93 -9.80 1.41
CA LEU A 19 14.20 -9.90 2.12
C LEU A 19 14.32 -8.90 3.27
N GLU A 20 13.49 -7.85 3.27
CA GLU A 20 13.56 -6.76 4.26
C GLU A 20 12.61 -6.98 5.44
N ALA A 21 11.52 -7.70 5.24
CA ALA A 21 10.57 -8.05 6.29
C ALA A 21 9.99 -9.46 6.13
N ASP A 22 9.69 -10.11 7.25
CA ASP A 22 9.11 -11.46 7.29
C ASP A 22 7.68 -11.55 6.73
N SER A 23 7.03 -10.40 6.50
CA SER A 23 5.67 -10.33 5.94
C SER A 23 5.43 -9.03 5.19
N PRO A 24 4.45 -8.98 4.26
CA PRO A 24 4.07 -7.75 3.58
C PRO A 24 3.65 -6.63 4.55
N LEU A 25 2.96 -6.95 5.64
CA LEU A 25 2.65 -5.94 6.67
C LEU A 25 3.90 -5.45 7.40
N GLY A 26 4.90 -6.30 7.59
CA GLY A 26 6.19 -5.89 8.15
C GLY A 26 6.88 -4.81 7.30
N VAL A 27 6.72 -4.84 5.97
CA VAL A 27 7.21 -3.76 5.09
C VAL A 27 6.49 -2.44 5.36
N VAL A 28 5.19 -2.47 5.65
CA VAL A 28 4.42 -1.27 6.04
C VAL A 28 4.86 -0.75 7.40
N GLU A 29 5.18 -1.65 8.33
CA GLU A 29 5.76 -1.30 9.64
C GLU A 29 7.12 -0.63 9.49
N LEU A 30 8.00 -1.16 8.61
CA LEU A 30 9.27 -0.54 8.25
C LEU A 30 9.08 0.87 7.67
N PHE A 31 8.11 1.07 6.78
CA PHE A 31 7.75 2.39 6.25
C PHE A 31 7.36 3.35 7.38
N ARG A 32 6.47 2.90 8.28
CA ARG A 32 6.00 3.71 9.42
C ARG A 32 7.14 4.11 10.36
N GLU A 33 8.13 3.25 10.54
CA GLU A 33 9.28 3.48 11.44
C GLU A 33 10.38 4.33 10.80
N SER A 34 10.54 4.23 9.48
CA SER A 34 11.62 4.90 8.73
C SER A 34 11.24 6.32 8.29
N GLU A 35 9.95 6.56 8.04
CA GLU A 35 9.46 7.84 7.53
C GLU A 35 9.01 8.80 8.63
N GLU A 36 8.93 10.08 8.28
CA GLU A 36 8.32 11.09 9.15
C GLU A 36 6.84 10.74 9.46
N PRO A 37 6.34 10.95 10.69
CA PRO A 37 4.96 10.65 11.05
C PRO A 37 3.92 11.31 10.12
N ALA A 38 4.24 12.49 9.58
CA ALA A 38 3.39 13.18 8.63
C ALA A 38 3.24 12.44 7.28
N THR A 39 4.29 11.73 6.83
CA THR A 39 4.26 10.89 5.62
C THR A 39 3.34 9.70 5.82
N ALA A 40 3.48 8.98 6.94
CA ALA A 40 2.60 7.86 7.29
C ALA A 40 1.13 8.28 7.39
N GLN A 41 0.85 9.42 8.04
CA GLN A 41 -0.50 9.98 8.12
C GLN A 41 -1.05 10.38 6.76
N ALA A 42 -0.24 10.99 5.89
CA ALA A 42 -0.65 11.35 4.54
C ALA A 42 -1.01 10.13 3.70
N LEU A 43 -0.24 9.04 3.82
CA LEU A 43 -0.53 7.77 3.16
C LEU A 43 -1.84 7.15 3.66
N ALA A 44 -2.03 7.07 4.98
CA ALA A 44 -3.28 6.55 5.57
C ALA A 44 -4.51 7.35 5.11
N ALA A 45 -4.40 8.68 5.07
CA ALA A 45 -5.46 9.56 4.61
C ALA A 45 -5.75 9.41 3.10
N GLU A 46 -4.70 9.28 2.29
CA GLU A 46 -4.83 9.04 0.85
C GLU A 46 -5.55 7.71 0.56
N ILE A 47 -5.15 6.63 1.22
CA ILE A 47 -5.80 5.32 1.08
C ILE A 47 -7.26 5.39 1.52
N THR A 48 -7.54 6.01 2.67
CA THR A 48 -8.91 6.14 3.17
C THR A 48 -9.79 6.92 2.18
N THR A 49 -9.25 7.98 1.59
CA THR A 49 -9.94 8.77 0.55
C THR A 49 -10.19 7.95 -0.70
N LEU A 50 -9.19 7.18 -1.16
CA LEU A 50 -9.33 6.29 -2.31
C LEU A 50 -10.42 5.24 -2.06
N LEU A 51 -10.40 4.54 -0.93
CA LEU A 51 -11.34 3.46 -0.60
C LEU A 51 -12.79 3.93 -0.43
N ALA A 52 -12.99 5.19 -0.08
CA ALA A 52 -14.31 5.84 0.02
C ALA A 52 -14.87 6.31 -1.34
N SER A 53 -14.06 6.31 -2.41
CA SER A 53 -14.50 6.67 -3.75
C SER A 53 -15.53 5.67 -4.30
N PRO A 54 -16.59 6.12 -4.99
CA PRO A 54 -17.51 5.21 -5.69
C PRO A 54 -16.81 4.35 -6.76
N ASP A 55 -15.67 4.82 -7.27
CA ASP A 55 -14.89 4.13 -8.31
C ASP A 55 -13.85 3.15 -7.75
N ALA A 56 -13.82 2.94 -6.43
CA ALA A 56 -12.89 2.02 -5.76
C ALA A 56 -13.30 0.55 -5.93
N THR A 57 -13.49 0.12 -7.17
CA THR A 57 -13.68 -1.29 -7.52
C THR A 57 -12.37 -2.06 -7.34
N GLU A 58 -12.47 -3.38 -7.14
CA GLU A 58 -11.28 -4.23 -6.97
C GLU A 58 -10.30 -4.11 -8.15
N ASP A 59 -10.81 -4.14 -9.38
CA ASP A 59 -9.98 -3.99 -10.59
C ASP A 59 -9.27 -2.64 -10.64
N ARG A 60 -9.96 -1.55 -10.27
CA ARG A 60 -9.36 -0.21 -10.28
C ARG A 60 -8.30 -0.05 -9.20
N LEU A 61 -8.53 -0.63 -8.01
CA LEU A 61 -7.54 -0.64 -6.94
C LEU A 61 -6.30 -1.46 -7.33
N ALA A 62 -6.50 -2.60 -7.98
CA ALA A 62 -5.41 -3.41 -8.52
C ALA A 62 -4.59 -2.67 -9.58
N GLU A 63 -5.25 -1.97 -10.51
CA GLU A 63 -4.57 -1.13 -11.50
C GLU A 63 -3.74 -0.03 -10.82
N ILE A 64 -4.30 0.66 -9.82
CA ILE A 64 -3.57 1.69 -9.07
C ILE A 64 -2.34 1.11 -8.37
N TRP A 65 -2.49 -0.03 -7.67
CA TRP A 65 -1.42 -0.61 -6.86
C TRP A 65 -0.32 -1.27 -7.70
N LEU A 66 -0.70 -2.06 -8.69
CA LEU A 66 0.22 -2.91 -9.46
C LEU A 66 0.73 -2.21 -10.72
N ASP A 67 -0.15 -1.52 -11.44
CA ASP A 67 0.18 -0.98 -12.76
C ASP A 67 0.61 0.50 -12.68
N GLU A 68 -0.08 1.33 -11.91
CA GLU A 68 0.28 2.75 -11.80
C GLU A 68 1.39 2.98 -10.76
N ALA A 69 1.28 2.34 -9.59
CA ALA A 69 2.21 2.50 -8.48
C ALA A 69 3.39 1.51 -8.53
N GLN A 70 3.33 0.51 -9.42
CA GLN A 70 4.41 -0.44 -9.71
C GLN A 70 4.87 -1.27 -8.50
N ALA A 71 3.95 -1.63 -7.60
CA ALA A 71 4.26 -2.56 -6.51
C ALA A 71 4.63 -3.95 -7.06
N ALA A 72 5.72 -4.54 -6.55
CA ALA A 72 6.09 -5.93 -6.85
C ALA A 72 5.21 -6.94 -6.08
N TYR A 73 4.62 -6.51 -4.96
CA TYR A 73 3.72 -7.34 -4.16
C TYR A 73 2.29 -7.32 -4.71
N ASP A 74 1.79 -8.49 -5.10
CA ASP A 74 0.39 -8.71 -5.47
C ASP A 74 -0.36 -9.45 -4.35
N PRO A 75 -1.18 -8.76 -3.53
CA PRO A 75 -1.87 -9.36 -2.38
C PRO A 75 -2.84 -10.48 -2.76
N ARG A 76 -3.28 -10.53 -4.02
CA ARG A 76 -4.21 -11.55 -4.51
C ARG A 76 -3.57 -12.93 -4.54
N ARG A 77 -2.24 -13.01 -4.61
CA ARG A 77 -1.48 -14.27 -4.52
C ARG A 77 -1.61 -14.93 -3.15
N ASP A 78 -1.88 -14.12 -2.12
CA ASP A 78 -2.08 -14.57 -0.74
C ASP A 78 -3.58 -14.67 -0.39
N GLY A 79 -4.47 -14.56 -1.38
CA GLY A 79 -5.92 -14.61 -1.19
C GLY A 79 -6.51 -13.34 -0.57
N VAL A 80 -5.76 -12.23 -0.56
CA VAL A 80 -6.20 -10.93 -0.04
C VAL A 80 -6.59 -10.02 -1.21
N SER A 81 -7.78 -9.40 -1.13
CA SER A 81 -8.17 -8.39 -2.13
C SER A 81 -7.31 -7.14 -2.00
N VAL A 82 -7.10 -6.40 -3.07
CA VAL A 82 -6.35 -5.13 -3.04
C VAL A 82 -7.06 -4.12 -2.15
N ARG A 83 -8.40 -4.13 -2.11
CA ARG A 83 -9.18 -3.34 -1.14
C ARG A 83 -8.82 -3.69 0.31
N ASP A 84 -8.84 -4.97 0.67
CA ASP A 84 -8.52 -5.41 2.03
C ASP A 84 -7.07 -5.13 2.38
N TRP A 85 -6.16 -5.31 1.42
CA TRP A 85 -4.75 -4.97 1.56
C TRP A 85 -4.56 -3.48 1.89
N LEU A 86 -5.10 -2.58 1.06
CA LEU A 86 -5.00 -1.14 1.29
C LEU A 86 -5.65 -0.75 2.62
N SER A 87 -6.77 -1.36 3.01
CA SER A 87 -7.37 -1.14 4.32
C SER A 87 -6.45 -1.56 5.47
N GLN A 88 -5.72 -2.67 5.34
CA GLN A 88 -4.73 -3.10 6.33
C GLN A 88 -3.54 -2.14 6.39
N VAL A 89 -3.05 -1.66 5.24
CA VAL A 89 -1.98 -0.65 5.19
C VAL A 89 -2.40 0.61 5.96
N ALA A 90 -3.57 1.17 5.68
CA ALA A 90 -4.06 2.35 6.39
C ALA A 90 -4.20 2.11 7.91
N GLY A 91 -4.68 0.92 8.30
CA GLY A 91 -4.79 0.52 9.71
C GLY A 91 -3.45 0.40 10.43
N ALA A 92 -2.41 -0.08 9.75
CA ALA A 92 -1.06 -0.21 10.32
C ALA A 92 -0.35 1.15 10.49
N LEU A 93 -0.76 2.17 9.75
CA LEU A 93 -0.20 3.53 9.80
C LEU A 93 -0.92 4.48 10.78
N SER A 94 -1.96 3.99 11.45
CA SER A 94 -2.82 4.75 12.38
C SER A 94 -2.23 4.85 13.79
#